data_AF-A0A967SK00-F1
#
_entry.id   AF-A0A967SK00-F1
#
_cell.length_a   1.000
_cell.length_b   1.000
_cell.length_c   1.000
_cell.angle_alpha   90.00
_cell.angle_beta   90.00
_cell.angle_gamma   90.00
#
_symmetry.space_group_name_H-M   'P 1'
#
loop_
_entity.id
_entity.type
_entity.pdbx_description
1 polymer ?
#
loop_
_entity_poly.entity_id
_entity_poly.type
_entity_poly.pdbx_seq_one_letter_code
_entity_poly.pdbx_strand_id
1 'polypeptide(L)' 'DATGTQLAPDLTDDEWINVSGPEMTEVVELIKTGVSQPRQHPGPMPPMGGASLSEEQVQALAAYVVTLSQG' A
#
# COMPACT_ATOMS: atom_id res chain seq x y z
N ASP A 1 5.85 -12.36 -2.30
CA ASP A 1 5.17 -12.27 -3.61
C ASP A 1 4.16 -11.13 -3.66
N ALA A 2 3.81 -10.52 -2.52
CA ALA A 2 2.87 -9.40 -2.45
C ALA A 2 1.42 -9.77 -2.79
N THR A 3 1.10 -11.08 -2.81
CA THR A 3 -0.22 -11.63 -3.12
C THR A 3 -1.22 -11.55 -1.96
N GLY A 4 -0.96 -10.67 -0.98
CA GLY A 4 -1.81 -10.49 0.19
C GLY A 4 -1.88 -11.68 1.16
N THR A 5 -2.71 -11.51 2.19
CA THR A 5 -3.07 -12.53 3.19
C THR A 5 -4.49 -12.29 3.69
N GLN A 6 -5.00 -13.11 4.60
CA GLN A 6 -6.29 -12.81 5.25
C GLN A 6 -6.30 -11.44 5.98
N LEU A 7 -5.13 -10.91 6.36
CA LEU A 7 -5.00 -9.64 7.09
C LEU A 7 -4.66 -8.44 6.20
N ALA A 8 -4.29 -8.64 4.93
CA ALA A 8 -3.78 -7.59 4.06
C ALA A 8 -4.15 -7.85 2.59
N PRO A 9 -4.39 -6.79 1.79
CA PRO A 9 -4.79 -6.95 0.40
C PRO A 9 -3.66 -7.55 -0.45
N ASP A 10 -4.05 -8.14 -1.57
CA ASP A 10 -3.14 -8.42 -2.68
C ASP A 10 -2.73 -7.08 -3.31
N LEU A 11 -1.43 -6.89 -3.54
CA LEU A 11 -0.88 -5.68 -4.17
C LEU A 11 -0.49 -5.94 -5.64
N THR A 12 -0.71 -7.15 -6.13
CA THR A 12 -0.42 -7.61 -7.49
C THR A 12 -1.66 -7.69 -8.36
N ASP A 13 -2.86 -7.49 -7.79
CA ASP A 13 -4.11 -7.43 -8.53
C ASP A 13 -4.46 -6.00 -8.99
N ASP A 14 -5.62 -5.89 -9.64
CA ASP A 14 -6.16 -4.61 -10.13
C ASP A 14 -7.06 -3.90 -9.11
N GLU A 15 -7.19 -4.41 -7.88
CA GLU A 15 -8.15 -3.90 -6.89
C GLU A 15 -7.54 -2.84 -5.96
N TRP A 16 -7.94 -1.59 -6.17
CA TRP A 16 -7.52 -0.45 -5.34
C TRP A 16 -8.61 -0.09 -4.31
N ILE A 17 -8.41 -0.51 -3.05
CA ILE A 17 -9.44 -0.38 -2.00
C ILE A 17 -9.34 0.90 -1.16
N ASN A 18 -8.15 1.50 -1.04
CA ASN A 18 -7.89 2.67 -0.20
C ASN A 18 -7.49 3.93 -0.99
N VAL A 19 -7.21 3.77 -2.28
CA VAL A 19 -6.83 4.82 -3.24
C VAL A 19 -7.64 4.63 -4.51
N SER A 20 -7.63 5.63 -5.39
CA SER A 20 -8.45 5.64 -6.60
C SER A 20 -7.85 4.84 -7.76
N GLY A 21 -6.58 4.41 -7.63
CA GLY A 21 -5.83 3.67 -8.65
C GLY A 21 -4.32 3.67 -8.39
N PRO A 22 -3.50 3.26 -9.38
CA PRO A 22 -2.04 3.15 -9.27
C PRO A 22 -1.30 4.50 -9.30
N GLU A 23 -1.92 5.58 -8.82
CA GLU A 23 -1.32 6.90 -8.82
C GLU A 23 -0.26 7.01 -7.71
N MET A 24 0.95 7.46 -8.07
CA MET A 24 2.11 7.43 -7.19
C MET A 24 1.90 8.26 -5.92
N THR A 25 1.30 9.45 -6.03
CA THR A 25 1.11 10.38 -4.91
C THR A 25 0.17 9.80 -3.86
N GLU A 26 -0.95 9.22 -4.28
CA GLU A 26 -1.93 8.54 -3.43
C GLU A 26 -1.29 7.34 -2.72
N VAL A 27 -0.50 6.52 -3.43
CA VAL A 27 0.20 5.37 -2.83
C VAL A 27 1.25 5.82 -1.81
N VAL A 28 2.03 6.86 -2.12
CA VAL A 28 3.01 7.45 -1.18
C VAL A 28 2.31 7.97 0.08
N GLU A 29 1.22 8.71 -0.08
CA GLU A 29 0.46 9.25 1.04
C GLU A 29 -0.14 8.13 1.91
N LEU A 30 -0.70 7.09 1.28
CA LEU A 30 -1.22 5.91 1.97
C LEU A 30 -0.12 5.19 2.76
N ILE A 31 1.06 5.00 2.18
CA ILE A 31 2.19 4.37 2.89
C ILE A 31 2.60 5.24 4.10
N LYS A 32 2.61 6.57 3.97
CA LYS A 32 3.02 7.48 5.06
C LYS A 32 2.01 7.56 6.19
N THR A 33 0.72 7.51 5.87
CA THR A 33 -0.36 7.72 6.85
C THR A 33 -0.94 6.41 7.38
N GLY A 34 -0.80 5.32 6.62
CA GLY A 34 -1.41 4.04 6.91
C GLY A 34 -2.92 4.04 6.71
N VAL A 35 -3.56 2.98 7.21
CA VAL A 35 -5.01 2.76 7.17
C VAL A 35 -5.47 2.47 8.59
N SER A 36 -5.98 3.49 9.27
CA SER A 36 -6.48 3.36 10.65
C SER A 36 -7.82 2.62 10.73
N GLN A 37 -8.64 2.72 9.68
CA GLN A 37 -9.94 2.07 9.57
C GLN A 37 -10.01 1.25 8.28
N PRO A 38 -9.66 -0.05 8.34
CA PRO A 38 -9.73 -0.94 7.20
C PRO A 38 -11.14 -1.07 6.62
N ARG A 39 -11.24 -1.18 5.29
CA ARG A 39 -12.51 -1.44 4.59
C ARG A 39 -12.84 -2.93 4.47
N GLN A 40 -11.86 -3.72 4.00
CA GLN A 40 -12.06 -5.14 3.66
C GLN A 40 -11.26 -6.11 4.54
N HIS A 41 -10.28 -5.61 5.29
CA HIS A 41 -9.38 -6.44 6.12
C HIS A 41 -9.63 -6.19 7.61
N PRO A 42 -9.35 -7.15 8.50
CA PRO A 42 -9.67 -7.02 9.92
C PRO A 42 -8.67 -6.16 10.71
N GLY A 43 -7.50 -5.83 10.15
CA GLY A 43 -6.41 -5.16 10.86
C GLY A 43 -6.00 -3.83 10.23
N PRO A 44 -5.71 -2.78 11.03
CA PRO A 44 -5.20 -1.52 10.52
C PRO A 44 -3.81 -1.70 9.90
N MET A 45 -3.49 -0.85 8.93
CA MET A 45 -2.13 -0.67 8.43
C MET A 45 -1.50 0.51 9.18
N PRO A 46 -0.48 0.31 10.03
CA PRO A 46 0.21 1.43 10.64
C PRO A 46 0.94 2.27 9.57
N PRO A 47 1.21 3.57 9.84
CA PRO A 47 2.15 4.36 9.05
C PRO A 47 3.42 3.58 8.73
N MET A 48 3.79 3.56 7.45
CA MET A 48 4.98 2.88 6.91
C MET A 48 5.05 1.39 7.25
N GLY A 49 3.91 0.74 7.48
CA GLY A 49 3.86 -0.66 7.92
C GLY A 49 4.45 -0.89 9.31
N GLY A 50 4.61 0.18 10.11
CA GLY A 50 5.27 0.15 11.42
C GLY A 50 6.80 0.24 11.36
N ALA A 51 7.37 0.41 10.18
CA ALA A 51 8.80 0.63 10.00
C ALA A 51 9.17 2.12 10.02
N SER A 52 10.41 2.43 10.37
CA SER A 52 10.98 3.77 10.19
C SER A 52 11.62 3.86 8.81
N LEU A 53 10.87 4.34 7.81
CA LEU A 53 11.35 4.52 6.44
C LEU A 53 11.75 5.98 6.18
N SER A 54 12.80 6.18 5.38
CA SER A 54 13.10 7.50 4.82
C SER A 54 12.11 7.85 3.70
N GLU A 55 12.05 9.13 3.33
CA GLU A 55 11.19 9.58 2.24
C GLU A 55 11.54 8.90 0.91
N GLU A 56 12.83 8.71 0.64
CA GLU A 56 13.31 8.01 -0.56
C GLU A 56 12.88 6.53 -0.56
N GLN A 57 12.90 5.88 0.61
CA GLN A 57 12.45 4.49 0.75
C GLN A 57 10.94 4.37 0.52
N VAL A 58 10.14 5.32 1.00
CA VAL A 58 8.70 5.37 0.73
C VAL A 58 8.44 5.54 -0.75
N GLN A 59 9.14 6.46 -1.42
CA GLN A 59 8.99 6.68 -2.87
C GLN A 59 9.37 5.44 -3.68
N ALA A 60 10.48 4.78 -3.32
CA ALA A 60 10.91 3.55 -3.98
C ALA A 60 9.90 2.41 -3.79
N LEU A 61 9.31 2.29 -2.58
CA LEU A 61 8.30 1.28 -2.30
C LEU A 61 6.99 1.56 -3.05
N ALA A 62 6.54 2.81 -3.08
CA ALA A 62 5.37 3.21 -3.84
C ALA A 62 5.54 2.91 -5.34
N ALA A 63 6.71 3.23 -5.90
CA ALA A 63 7.04 2.91 -7.28
C ALA A 63 6.94 1.42 -7.57
N TYR A 64 7.51 0.60 -6.67
CA TYR A 64 7.44 -0.85 -6.79
C TYR A 64 5.99 -1.36 -6.75
N VAL A 65 5.15 -0.87 -5.83
CA VAL A 65 3.73 -1.27 -5.73
C VAL A 65 2.96 -0.91 -7.00
N VAL A 66 3.15 0.30 -7.54
CA VAL A 66 2.51 0.74 -8.79
C VAL A 66 2.90 -0.16 -9.97
N THR A 67 4.13 -0.69 -10.00
CA THR A 67 4.56 -1.63 -11.05
C THR A 67 4.00 -3.04 -10.89
N LEU A 68 3.60 -3.45 -9.68
CA LEU A 68 3.01 -4.78 -9.46
C LEU A 68 1.62 -4.90 -10.10
N SER A 69 0.81 -3.85 -10.03
CA SER A 69 -0.54 -3.78 -10.65
C SER A 69 -0.55 -3.71 -12.19
N GLN A 70 0.63 -3.71 -12.83
CA GLN A 70 0.76 -3.65 -14.30
C GLN A 70 1.26 -4.98 -14.89
N GLY A 71 1.40 -6.02 -14.05
CA GLY A 71 2.02 -7.31 -14.38
C GLY A 71 1.05 -8.42 -14.72
#